data_AF-A0A520NJF6-F1
#
_entry.id   AF-A0A520NJF6-F1
#
_cell.length_a   1.000
_cell.length_b   1.000
_cell.length_c   1.000
_cell.angle_alpha   90.00
_cell.angle_beta   90.00
_cell.angle_gamma   90.00
#
_symmetry.space_group_name_H-M   'P 1'
#
loop_
_entity.id
_entity.type
_entity.pdbx_description
1 polymer ?
#
loop_
_entity_poly.entity_id
_entity_poly.type
_entity_poly.pdbx_seq_one_letter_code
_entity_poly.pdbx_strand_id
1 'polypeptide(L)'
;AVLGVVVGATWRFQGNGPYPAAKVLDSGSIYLRALDKKHRRELGRKMRPAGGKTKNSRAEIAQGFEQAITVLRADPFDSGAFAKVMQGHSSRAELRMQEARSMLLDHLIGLSAVERSAYADRLEKALRGGHQRKP
;
A
#
# COMPACT_ATOMS: atom_id res chain seq x y z
N ALA A 1 -32.50 -29.04 -6.40
CA ALA A 1 -32.00 -28.37 -5.19
C ALA A 1 -30.77 -29.14 -4.73
N VAL A 2 -29.63 -28.48 -4.55
CA VAL A 2 -28.42 -29.11 -4.00
C VAL A 2 -28.08 -28.38 -2.70
N LEU A 3 -28.13 -29.13 -1.60
CA LEU A 3 -27.80 -28.72 -0.24
C LEU A 3 -26.28 -28.76 -0.07
N GLY A 4 -25.63 -27.60 0.05
CA GLY A 4 -24.21 -27.49 0.35
C GLY A 4 -23.95 -27.48 1.85
N VAL A 5 -23.44 -28.59 2.40
CA VAL A 5 -23.01 -28.73 3.79
C VAL A 5 -21.71 -27.95 4.00
N VAL A 6 -21.70 -26.97 4.92
CA VAL A 6 -20.47 -26.28 5.34
C VAL A 6 -19.81 -27.10 6.45
N VAL A 7 -18.85 -27.94 6.09
CA VAL A 7 -17.91 -28.52 7.07
C VAL A 7 -16.85 -27.46 7.38
N GLY A 8 -16.89 -26.94 8.61
CA GLY A 8 -15.89 -26.01 9.11
C GLY A 8 -14.51 -26.68 9.22
N ALA A 9 -13.53 -26.15 8.51
CA ALA A 9 -12.13 -26.51 8.68
C ALA A 9 -11.37 -25.31 9.27
N THR A 10 -11.06 -25.40 10.56
CA THR A 10 -10.14 -24.52 11.29
C THR A 10 -8.71 -24.82 10.85
N TRP A 11 -8.29 -24.31 9.68
CA TRP A 11 -6.90 -24.47 9.26
C TRP A 11 -6.02 -23.32 9.74
N ARG A 12 -5.16 -23.69 10.68
CA ARG A 12 -4.14 -22.93 11.38
C ARG A 12 -3.13 -22.38 10.37
N PHE A 13 -3.18 -21.07 10.09
CA PHE A 13 -2.12 -20.36 9.35
C PHE A 13 -0.84 -20.29 10.20
N GLN A 14 -0.07 -21.38 10.22
CA GLN A 14 1.33 -21.38 10.65
C GLN A 14 2.21 -21.45 9.39
N GLY A 15 2.25 -20.32 8.67
CA GLY A 15 3.17 -20.08 7.56
C GLY A 15 4.16 -18.99 7.96
N ASN A 16 5.39 -19.41 8.23
CA ASN A 16 6.53 -18.57 8.60
C ASN A 16 6.84 -17.52 7.52
N GLY A 17 7.25 -16.33 7.96
CA GLY A 17 7.88 -15.32 7.11
C GLY A 17 7.01 -14.09 6.83
N PRO A 18 7.51 -12.85 7.02
CA PRO A 18 6.89 -11.70 6.40
C PRO A 18 7.11 -11.84 4.90
N TYR A 19 6.07 -12.26 4.16
CA TYR A 19 6.01 -11.98 2.74
C TYR A 19 6.32 -10.49 2.57
N PRO A 20 7.41 -10.11 1.88
CA PRO A 20 7.65 -8.71 1.59
C PRO A 20 6.51 -8.33 0.65
N ALA A 21 5.47 -7.72 1.22
CA ALA A 21 4.38 -7.12 0.47
C ALA A 21 5.01 -6.42 -0.71
N ALA A 22 4.62 -6.89 -1.89
CA ALA A 22 5.30 -6.70 -3.14
C ALA A 22 5.98 -5.32 -3.21
N LYS A 23 7.28 -5.33 -3.50
CA LYS A 23 7.99 -4.14 -4.02
C LYS A 23 7.42 -3.81 -5.40
N VAL A 24 6.12 -3.54 -5.49
CA VAL A 24 5.56 -2.83 -6.61
C VAL A 24 6.21 -1.46 -6.52
N LEU A 25 6.98 -1.15 -7.55
CA LEU A 25 7.45 0.20 -7.83
C LEU A 25 6.21 1.05 -8.10
N ASP A 26 5.50 1.43 -7.05
CA ASP A 26 4.56 2.53 -7.13
C ASP A 26 5.42 3.77 -7.46
N SER A 27 5.15 4.44 -8.58
CA SER A 27 5.83 5.67 -8.96
C SER A 27 5.74 6.74 -7.85
N GLY A 28 4.69 6.69 -7.01
CA GLY A 28 4.60 7.49 -5.78
C GLY A 28 5.75 7.23 -4.78
N SER A 29 6.33 6.04 -4.82
CA SER A 29 7.42 5.63 -3.93
C SER A 29 8.77 6.27 -4.24
N ILE A 30 9.09 6.63 -5.49
CA ILE A 30 10.41 7.22 -5.82
C ILE A 30 10.48 8.66 -5.35
N TYR A 31 9.45 9.46 -5.62
CA TYR A 31 9.36 10.85 -5.15
C TYR A 31 9.43 10.94 -3.63
N LEU A 32 8.72 10.06 -2.91
CA LEU A 32 8.77 9.99 -1.44
C LEU A 32 10.12 9.47 -0.92
N ARG A 33 10.76 8.52 -1.61
CA ARG A 33 12.10 7.99 -1.23
C ARG A 33 13.21 9.01 -1.44
N ALA A 34 13.08 9.93 -2.39
CA ALA A 34 14.06 10.98 -2.69
C ALA A 34 14.13 12.10 -1.63
N LEU A 35 13.10 12.24 -0.79
CA LEU A 35 13.17 13.11 0.39
C LEU A 35 14.32 12.67 1.30
N ASP A 36 15.00 13.60 1.95
CA ASP A 36 15.96 13.21 2.98
C ASP A 36 15.26 12.58 4.21
N LYS A 37 16.06 12.05 5.13
CA LYS A 37 15.53 11.32 6.30
C LYS A 37 14.65 12.19 7.21
N LYS A 38 14.94 13.49 7.36
CA LYS A 38 14.19 14.41 8.22
C LYS A 38 12.83 14.69 7.59
N HIS A 39 12.82 15.16 6.35
CA HIS A 39 11.61 15.50 5.61
C HIS A 39 10.70 14.30 5.38
N ARG A 40 11.28 13.13 5.08
CA ARG A 40 10.54 11.88 4.96
C ARG A 40 9.86 11.47 6.27
N ARG A 41 10.52 11.65 7.41
CA ARG A 41 9.94 11.38 8.74
C ARG A 41 8.81 12.36 9.07
N GLU A 42 8.99 13.63 8.75
CA GLU A 42 7.97 14.66 8.96
C GLU A 42 6.71 14.37 8.15
N LEU A 43 6.88 14.14 6.85
CA LEU A 43 5.79 13.80 5.94
C LEU A 43 5.11 12.48 6.32
N GLY A 44 5.89 11.46 6.69
CA GLY A 44 5.36 10.18 7.16
C GLY A 44 4.55 10.27 8.46
N ARG A 45 4.79 11.27 9.32
CA ARG A 45 3.94 11.55 10.48
C ARG A 45 2.60 12.18 10.07
N LYS A 46 2.62 13.09 9.09
CA LYS A 46 1.41 13.76 8.57
C LYS A 46 0.50 12.80 7.80
N MET A 47 1.09 11.87 7.06
CA MET A 47 0.38 10.80 6.33
C MET A 47 -0.18 9.69 7.24
N ARG A 48 0.09 9.75 8.55
CA ARG A 48 -0.29 8.67 9.46
C ARG A 48 -1.79 8.80 9.77
N PRO A 49 -2.58 7.72 9.65
CA PRO A 49 -4.00 7.78 9.98
C PRO A 49 -4.22 8.27 11.42
N ALA A 50 -5.24 9.11 11.63
CA ALA A 50 -5.73 9.51 12.95
C ALA A 50 -6.17 8.24 13.72
N GLY A 51 -5.27 7.69 14.53
CA GLY A 51 -5.42 6.35 15.12
C GLY A 51 -4.09 5.58 15.23
N GLY A 52 -3.01 6.08 14.61
CA GLY A 52 -1.64 5.63 14.90
C GLY A 52 -1.27 4.21 14.45
N LYS A 53 -2.20 3.47 13.84
CA LYS A 53 -1.92 2.15 13.25
C LYS A 53 -1.37 2.33 11.83
N THR A 54 -0.04 2.47 11.75
CA THR A 54 0.69 2.45 10.46
C THR A 54 1.10 1.04 10.03
N LYS A 55 0.92 0.05 10.89
CA LYS A 55 0.97 -1.34 10.45
C LYS A 55 -0.45 -1.65 10.02
N ASN A 56 -0.69 -1.81 8.72
CA ASN A 56 -1.77 -2.69 8.28
C ASN A 56 -1.47 -4.02 8.96
N SER A 57 -2.06 -4.25 10.12
CA SER A 57 -1.77 -5.46 10.87
C SER A 57 -2.13 -6.64 9.95
N ARG A 58 -1.45 -7.78 10.07
CA ARG A 58 -1.84 -8.98 9.30
C ARG A 58 -3.34 -9.24 9.45
N ALA A 59 -3.92 -8.92 10.60
CA ALA A 59 -5.35 -8.97 10.88
C ALA A 59 -6.17 -7.95 10.07
N GLU A 60 -5.74 -6.70 9.92
CA GLU A 60 -6.44 -5.69 9.10
C GLU A 60 -6.37 -6.02 7.60
N ILE A 61 -5.25 -6.56 7.13
CA ILE A 61 -5.14 -7.07 5.75
C ILE A 61 -6.09 -8.26 5.59
N ALA A 62 -6.03 -9.25 6.48
CA ALA A 62 -6.91 -10.41 6.45
C ALA A 62 -8.39 -10.00 6.46
N GLN A 63 -8.79 -9.10 7.36
CA GLN A 63 -10.14 -8.53 7.42
C GLN A 63 -10.55 -7.85 6.11
N GLY A 64 -9.62 -7.15 5.43
CA GLY A 64 -9.88 -6.56 4.12
C GLY A 64 -10.14 -7.59 3.01
N PHE A 65 -9.66 -8.82 3.15
CA PHE A 65 -9.81 -9.90 2.18
C PHE A 65 -10.87 -10.96 2.56
N GLU A 66 -11.39 -10.97 3.78
CA GLU A 66 -12.45 -11.91 4.20
C GLU A 66 -13.64 -11.89 3.24
N GLN A 67 -14.11 -10.70 2.85
CA GLN A 67 -15.23 -10.56 1.92
C GLN A 67 -14.91 -11.15 0.53
N ALA A 68 -13.67 -11.02 0.04
CA ALA A 68 -13.26 -11.63 -1.22
C ALA A 68 -13.26 -13.16 -1.11
N ILE A 69 -12.77 -13.70 0.01
CA ILE A 69 -12.74 -15.13 0.29
C ILE A 69 -14.16 -15.70 0.40
N THR A 70 -15.08 -14.98 1.07
CA THR A 70 -16.50 -15.38 1.16
C THR A 70 -17.14 -15.49 -0.22
N VAL A 71 -16.96 -14.49 -1.09
CA VAL A 71 -17.55 -14.50 -2.44
C VAL A 71 -16.95 -15.62 -3.30
N LEU A 72 -15.65 -15.87 -3.19
CA LEU A 72 -14.98 -16.96 -3.93
C LEU A 72 -15.43 -18.37 -3.50
N ARG A 73 -15.89 -18.52 -2.25
CA ARG A 73 -16.38 -19.81 -1.72
C ARG A 73 -17.88 -20.02 -1.92
N ALA A 74 -18.62 -19.01 -2.40
CA ALA A 74 -20.05 -19.12 -2.63
C ALA A 74 -20.34 -20.02 -3.84
N ASP A 75 -21.41 -20.82 -3.73
CA ASP A 75 -21.97 -21.60 -4.82
C ASP A 75 -23.47 -21.27 -4.96
N PRO A 76 -23.90 -20.65 -6.07
CA PRO A 76 -23.09 -20.31 -7.25
C PRO A 76 -22.10 -19.15 -6.98
N PHE A 77 -20.99 -19.17 -7.71
CA PHE A 77 -20.01 -18.09 -7.68
C PHE A 77 -20.59 -16.80 -8.28
N ASP A 78 -20.59 -15.72 -7.50
CA ASP A 78 -21.00 -14.38 -7.95
C ASP A 78 -19.77 -13.56 -8.39
N SER A 79 -19.47 -13.63 -9.69
CA SER A 79 -18.38 -12.88 -10.32
C SER A 79 -18.57 -11.35 -10.23
N GLY A 80 -19.81 -10.86 -10.21
CA GLY A 80 -20.14 -9.44 -10.09
C GLY A 80 -19.85 -8.90 -8.70
N ALA A 81 -20.21 -9.66 -7.66
CA ALA A 81 -19.84 -9.33 -6.29
C ALA A 81 -18.31 -9.33 -6.09
N PHE A 82 -17.60 -10.29 -6.69
CA PHE A 82 -16.14 -10.35 -6.59
C PHE A 82 -15.47 -9.14 -7.25
N ALA A 83 -15.93 -8.75 -8.44
CA ALA A 83 -15.44 -7.56 -9.14
C ALA A 83 -15.61 -6.27 -8.31
N LYS A 84 -16.75 -6.12 -7.61
CA LYS A 84 -16.99 -4.98 -6.71
C LYS A 84 -16.02 -4.94 -5.53
N VAL A 85 -15.69 -6.09 -4.94
CA VAL A 85 -14.70 -6.17 -3.85
C VAL A 85 -13.32 -5.72 -4.34
N MET A 86 -12.89 -6.18 -5.52
CA MET A 86 -11.63 -5.75 -6.13
C MET A 86 -11.60 -4.24 -6.43
N GLN A 87 -12.71 -3.68 -6.95
CA GLN A 87 -12.83 -2.23 -7.17
C GLN A 87 -12.75 -1.43 -5.86
N GLY A 88 -13.35 -1.94 -4.78
CA GLY A 88 -13.23 -1.31 -3.45
C GLY A 88 -11.78 -1.26 -2.94
N HIS A 89 -10.99 -2.31 -3.16
CA HIS A 89 -9.57 -2.33 -2.80
C HIS A 89 -8.74 -1.32 -3.60
N SER A 90 -8.95 -1.24 -4.91
CA SER A 90 -8.24 -0.30 -5.79
C SER A 90 -8.59 1.16 -5.50
N SER A 91 -9.88 1.49 -5.37
CA SER A 91 -10.33 2.86 -5.04
C SER A 91 -9.71 3.38 -3.73
N ARG A 92 -9.64 2.55 -2.69
CA ARG A 92 -9.00 2.92 -1.42
C ARG A 92 -7.48 3.12 -1.56
N ALA A 93 -6.81 2.33 -2.41
CA ALA A 93 -5.40 2.52 -2.68
C ALA A 93 -5.15 3.82 -3.45
N GLU A 94 -5.95 4.10 -4.47
CA GLU A 94 -5.88 5.33 -5.27
C GLU A 94 -6.10 6.59 -4.44
N LEU A 95 -7.13 6.62 -3.59
CA LEU A 95 -7.38 7.75 -2.69
C LEU A 95 -6.19 8.02 -1.76
N ARG A 96 -5.59 6.97 -1.18
CA ARG A 96 -4.38 7.13 -0.35
C ARG A 96 -3.20 7.66 -1.14
N MET A 97 -3.05 7.24 -2.40
CA MET A 97 -1.97 7.74 -3.26
C MET A 97 -2.20 9.20 -3.68
N GLN A 98 -3.45 9.59 -3.95
CA GLN A 98 -3.80 10.99 -4.25
C GLN A 98 -3.50 11.88 -3.04
N GLU A 99 -3.93 11.48 -1.84
CA GLU A 99 -3.63 12.19 -0.59
C GLU A 99 -2.11 12.33 -0.39
N ALA A 100 -1.36 11.24 -0.60
CA ALA A 100 0.08 11.24 -0.44
C ALA A 100 0.79 12.21 -1.40
N ARG A 101 0.32 12.31 -2.64
CA ARG A 101 0.83 13.25 -3.65
C ARG A 101 0.54 14.71 -3.25
N SER A 102 -0.67 14.99 -2.77
CA SER A 102 -1.04 16.32 -2.29
C SER A 102 -0.13 16.76 -1.13
N MET A 103 0.01 15.92 -0.11
CA MET A 103 0.87 16.23 1.03
C MET A 103 2.35 16.41 0.65
N LEU A 104 2.84 15.65 -0.35
CA LEU A 104 4.18 15.85 -0.87
C LEU A 104 4.32 17.23 -1.55
N LEU A 105 3.35 17.62 -2.37
CA LEU A 105 3.34 18.91 -3.03
C LEU A 105 3.35 20.06 -2.01
N ASP A 106 2.47 20.00 -1.01
CA ASP A 106 2.42 21.00 0.07
C ASP A 106 3.75 21.10 0.82
N HIS A 107 4.40 19.95 1.05
CA HIS A 107 5.71 19.92 1.68
C HIS A 107 6.77 20.60 0.81
N LEU A 108 6.78 20.34 -0.50
CA LEU A 108 7.74 20.94 -1.44
C LEU A 108 7.53 22.45 -1.58
N ILE A 109 6.28 22.94 -1.53
CA ILE A 109 5.95 24.37 -1.52
C ILE A 109 6.57 25.07 -0.29
N GLY A 110 6.61 24.38 0.86
CA GLY A 110 7.20 24.91 2.09
C GLY A 110 8.73 24.89 2.15
N LEU A 111 9.42 24.28 1.17
CA LEU A 111 10.89 24.22 1.13
C LEU A 111 11.48 25.47 0.46
N SER A 112 12.66 25.88 0.93
CA SER A 112 13.47 26.89 0.25
C SER A 112 13.96 26.41 -1.13
N ALA A 113 14.43 27.34 -1.97
CA ALA A 113 14.99 27.00 -3.28
C ALA A 113 16.19 26.04 -3.17
N VAL A 114 17.06 26.24 -2.16
CA VAL A 114 18.23 25.37 -1.91
C VAL A 114 17.79 23.96 -1.52
N GLU A 115 16.80 23.83 -0.64
CA GLU A 115 16.27 22.52 -0.22
C GLU A 115 15.58 21.78 -1.37
N ARG A 116 14.83 22.50 -2.23
CA ARG A 116 14.23 21.92 -3.44
C ARG A 116 15.29 21.46 -4.45
N SER A 117 16.37 22.22 -4.64
CA SER A 117 17.50 21.80 -5.49
C SER A 117 18.14 20.51 -4.97
N ALA A 118 18.44 20.45 -3.67
CA ALA A 118 19.01 19.26 -3.06
C ALA A 118 18.06 18.03 -3.13
N TYR A 119 16.74 18.27 -3.12
CA TYR A 119 15.75 17.20 -3.37
C TYR A 119 15.81 16.69 -4.81
N ALA A 120 15.92 17.58 -5.80
CA ALA A 120 16.06 17.21 -7.20
C ALA A 120 17.30 16.34 -7.44
N ASP A 121 18.45 16.70 -6.86
CA ASP A 121 19.69 15.91 -6.96
C ASP A 121 19.51 14.49 -6.41
N ARG A 122 18.80 14.36 -5.27
CA ARG A 122 18.48 13.05 -4.69
C ARG A 122 17.51 12.26 -5.56
N LEU A 123 16.55 12.93 -6.19
CA LEU A 123 15.61 12.30 -7.10
C LEU A 123 16.32 11.76 -8.34
N GLU A 124 17.21 12.54 -8.95
CA GLU A 124 18.05 12.08 -10.05
C GLU A 124 18.91 10.89 -9.63
N LYS A 125 19.55 10.95 -8.46
CA LYS A 125 20.35 9.83 -7.94
C LYS A 125 19.50 8.57 -7.74
N ALA A 126 18.28 8.72 -7.23
CA ALA A 126 17.36 7.60 -7.03
C ALA A 126 16.95 6.95 -8.36
N LEU A 127 16.76 7.75 -9.41
CA LEU A 127 16.47 7.25 -10.76
C LEU A 127 17.67 6.51 -11.36
N ARG A 128 18.89 7.04 -11.20
CA ARG A 128 20.13 6.40 -11.68
C ARG A 128 20.47 5.11 -10.90
N GLY A 129 20.18 5.08 -9.59
CA GLY A 129 20.49 3.96 -8.68
C GLY A 129 19.56 2.74 -8.81
N GLY A 130 18.50 2.79 -9.62
CA GLY A 130 17.58 1.67 -9.85
C GLY A 130 18.18 0.48 -10.63
N HIS A 131 19.39 0.63 -11.19
CA HIS A 131 20.02 -0.37 -12.06
C HIS A 131 21.15 -1.21 -11.44
N GLN A 132 21.56 -0.98 -10.19
CA GLN A 132 22.56 -1.85 -9.55
C GLN A 132 21.89 -2.99 -8.79
N ARG A 133 21.49 -4.04 -9.51
CA ARG A 133 21.53 -5.40 -8.95
C ARG A 133 23.02 -5.77 -8.87
N LYS A 134 23.52 -6.05 -7.67
CA LYS A 134 24.80 -6.76 -7.53
C LYS A 134 24.68 -8.13 -8.23
N PRO A 135 25.75 -8.62 -8.88
CA PRO A 135 25.77 -9.96 -9.47
C PRO A 135 25.49 -11.03 -8.43
#